data_AF-A0A1G1GG86-F1
#
_entry.id   AF-A0A1G1GG86-F1
#
_cell.length_a   1.000
_cell.length_b   1.000
_cell.length_c   1.000
_cell.angle_alpha   90.00
_cell.angle_beta   90.00
_cell.angle_gamma   90.00
#
_symmetry.space_group_name_H-M   'P 1'
#
loop_
_entity.id
_entity.type
_entity.pdbx_description
1 polymer ?
#
loop_
_entity_poly.entity_id
_entity_poly.type
_entity_poly.pdbx_seq_one_letter_code
_entity_poly.pdbx_strand_id
1 'polypeptide(L)'
;MIRAALAALLFFTIFLVLPFIIKPVGADENDSFLKESGIRYPDGFDQNTVGEVQGKVKGLFIPESGPVRFYLSSKTKIYTVIVSPRWYWEDLGVKISYGEEVSVVGSKSLGRDGKLYIIAQEIRLIESGKTIVIRNNNGSPLWKGAGQGSVGTQKGFGSTLRGGGGMGGAGHGRR
;
A
#
# COMPACT_ATOMS: atom_id res chain seq x y z
N MET A 1 15.27 -12.18 -65.60
CA MET A 1 15.58 -13.51 -65.06
C MET A 1 17.09 -13.60 -64.84
N ILE A 2 17.54 -13.88 -63.63
CA ILE A 2 18.63 -14.81 -63.21
C ILE A 2 18.76 -14.66 -61.69
N ARG A 3 18.87 -15.80 -61.01
CA ARG A 3 18.78 -16.04 -59.56
C ARG A 3 20.16 -16.04 -58.89
N ALA A 4 20.09 -16.08 -57.54
CA ALA A 4 21.04 -16.66 -56.58
C ALA A 4 22.11 -15.71 -56.03
N ALA A 5 22.61 -15.86 -54.81
CA ALA A 5 22.13 -16.34 -53.50
C ALA A 5 23.31 -16.12 -52.55
N LEU A 6 23.00 -15.81 -51.28
CA LEU A 6 23.81 -16.01 -50.06
C LEU A 6 25.34 -15.80 -50.09
N ALA A 7 25.84 -14.93 -49.21
CA ALA A 7 26.71 -15.36 -48.10
C ALA A 7 26.87 -14.24 -47.06
N ALA A 8 26.74 -14.62 -45.80
CA ALA A 8 26.79 -13.81 -44.59
C ALA A 8 28.23 -13.53 -44.12
N LEU A 9 28.46 -12.42 -43.38
CA LEU A 9 29.28 -12.43 -42.16
C LEU A 9 29.10 -11.15 -41.30
N LEU A 10 28.46 -11.36 -40.14
CA LEU A 10 28.72 -10.88 -38.78
C LEU A 10 29.49 -9.55 -38.51
N PHE A 11 28.93 -8.65 -37.70
CA PHE A 11 29.17 -8.52 -36.23
C PHE A 11 28.62 -7.17 -35.68
N PHE A 12 27.60 -7.26 -34.82
CA PHE A 12 27.59 -6.71 -33.46
C PHE A 12 28.02 -5.24 -33.24
N THR A 13 27.06 -4.31 -33.07
CA THR A 13 27.27 -3.20 -32.12
C THR A 13 25.95 -2.60 -31.60
N ILE A 14 25.74 -2.81 -30.30
CA ILE A 14 25.26 -1.84 -29.31
C ILE A 14 23.74 -1.58 -29.30
N PHE A 15 23.09 -2.40 -28.46
CA PHE A 15 22.01 -2.00 -27.57
C PHE A 15 22.17 -0.53 -27.13
N LEU A 16 21.39 0.38 -27.72
CA LEU A 16 21.22 1.71 -27.16
C LEU A 16 20.36 1.54 -25.90
N VAL A 17 21.05 1.35 -24.79
CA VAL A 17 20.51 1.33 -23.44
C VAL A 17 19.81 2.67 -23.22
N LEU A 18 18.49 2.74 -23.41
CA LEU A 18 17.70 3.75 -22.71
C LEU A 18 17.88 3.43 -21.23
N PRO A 19 18.46 4.32 -20.40
CA PRO A 19 18.31 4.16 -18.98
C PRO A 19 16.82 4.33 -18.70
N PHE A 20 16.15 3.20 -18.43
CA PHE A 20 14.86 3.18 -17.78
C PHE A 20 15.10 3.82 -16.41
N ILE A 21 14.96 5.14 -16.34
CA ILE A 21 14.97 5.89 -15.08
C ILE A 21 13.70 5.42 -14.36
N ILE A 22 13.84 4.33 -13.59
CA ILE A 22 12.86 3.95 -12.59
C ILE A 22 12.95 5.06 -11.55
N LYS A 23 12.10 6.07 -11.68
CA LYS A 23 11.88 7.00 -10.57
C LYS A 23 11.34 6.14 -9.42
N PRO A 24 12.00 6.12 -8.25
CA PRO A 24 11.36 5.57 -7.07
C PRO A 24 10.13 6.43 -6.81
N VAL A 25 8.94 5.89 -7.07
CA VAL A 25 7.68 6.53 -6.66
C VAL A 25 7.55 6.29 -5.16
N GLY A 26 8.36 7.02 -4.39
CA GLY A 26 8.10 7.24 -2.98
C GLY A 26 6.83 8.05 -2.92
N ALA A 27 5.69 7.38 -2.82
CA ALA A 27 4.41 8.03 -2.56
C ALA A 27 4.55 8.72 -1.20
N ASP A 28 4.65 10.04 -1.24
CA ASP A 28 4.70 10.89 -0.06
C ASP A 28 3.40 10.69 0.73
N GLU A 29 3.49 9.93 1.83
CA GLU A 29 2.40 9.58 2.72
C GLU A 29 2.06 10.69 3.73
N ASN A 30 2.60 11.91 3.54
CA ASN A 30 2.48 13.00 4.51
C ASN A 30 1.16 13.78 4.51
N ASP A 31 0.16 13.49 3.67
CA ASP A 31 -1.15 14.13 3.80
C ASP A 31 -1.96 13.42 4.92
N SER A 32 -1.54 13.69 6.15
CA SER A 32 -2.19 13.25 7.41
C SER A 32 -3.67 13.66 7.49
N PHE A 33 -4.13 14.53 6.59
CA PHE A 33 -5.52 14.91 6.37
C PHE A 33 -5.83 14.88 4.88
N LEU A 34 -6.91 14.19 4.51
CA LEU A 34 -7.47 14.28 3.17
C LEU A 34 -8.11 15.66 3.01
N LYS A 35 -7.50 16.55 2.21
CA LYS A 35 -7.89 17.97 2.06
C LYS A 35 -9.39 18.19 1.85
N GLU A 36 -10.03 17.36 1.03
CA GLU A 36 -11.45 17.48 0.70
C GLU A 36 -12.35 17.19 1.90
N SER A 37 -12.12 16.07 2.59
CA SER A 37 -13.00 15.59 3.64
C SER A 37 -12.58 16.02 5.04
N GLY A 38 -11.34 16.45 5.24
CA GLY A 38 -10.74 16.69 6.56
C GLY A 38 -10.52 15.42 7.38
N ILE A 39 -10.71 14.23 6.80
CA ILE A 39 -10.51 12.95 7.48
C ILE A 39 -9.01 12.68 7.60
N ARG A 40 -8.56 12.27 8.80
CA ARG A 40 -7.19 11.80 8.98
C ARG A 40 -7.00 10.45 8.31
N TYR A 41 -5.95 10.30 7.53
CA TYR A 41 -5.63 9.04 6.86
C TYR A 41 -4.17 8.67 7.10
N PRO A 42 -3.86 7.40 7.45
CA PRO A 42 -4.79 6.29 7.65
C PRO A 42 -5.41 6.21 9.06
N ASP A 43 -5.06 7.13 9.97
CA ASP A 43 -5.36 7.00 11.40
C ASP A 43 -6.74 7.52 11.84
N GLY A 44 -7.57 8.06 10.94
CA GLY A 44 -8.91 8.57 11.28
C GLY A 44 -9.99 7.49 11.53
N PHE A 45 -9.59 6.24 11.72
CA PHE A 45 -10.51 5.14 11.98
C PHE A 45 -10.98 5.18 13.44
N ASP A 46 -12.30 5.22 13.66
CA ASP A 46 -12.91 5.19 14.98
C ASP A 46 -13.75 3.92 15.16
N GLN A 47 -13.32 3.05 16.09
CA GLN A 47 -14.01 1.79 16.41
C GLN A 47 -15.47 1.99 16.83
N ASN A 48 -15.80 3.11 17.47
CA ASN A 48 -17.15 3.38 17.97
C ASN A 48 -18.15 3.68 16.84
N THR A 49 -17.65 3.93 15.63
CA THR A 49 -18.46 4.25 14.45
C THR A 49 -18.47 3.11 13.43
N VAL A 50 -17.88 1.97 13.78
CA VAL A 50 -17.82 0.81 12.89
C VAL A 50 -19.22 0.28 12.67
N GLY A 51 -19.54 0.05 11.40
CA GLY A 51 -20.73 -0.69 11.03
C GLY A 51 -20.64 -1.20 9.61
N GLU A 52 -21.61 -2.03 9.27
CA GLU A 52 -21.71 -2.62 7.94
C GLU A 52 -22.58 -1.74 7.03
N VAL A 53 -22.21 -1.68 5.75
CA VAL A 53 -23.01 -1.09 4.67
C VAL A 53 -22.89 -1.98 3.44
N GLN A 54 -24.01 -2.59 3.05
CA GLN A 54 -24.14 -3.30 1.78
C GLN A 54 -24.70 -2.38 0.71
N GLY A 55 -24.16 -2.46 -0.51
CA GLY A 55 -24.60 -1.64 -1.63
C GLY A 55 -23.92 -2.00 -2.93
N LYS A 56 -24.21 -1.19 -3.97
CA LYS A 56 -23.62 -1.34 -5.30
C LYS A 56 -22.51 -0.34 -5.54
N VAL A 57 -21.42 -0.80 -6.13
CA VAL A 57 -20.29 0.06 -6.49
C VAL A 57 -20.66 0.97 -7.65
N LYS A 58 -20.35 2.26 -7.52
CA LYS A 58 -20.62 3.30 -8.53
C LYS A 58 -19.39 3.83 -9.23
N GLY A 59 -18.19 3.45 -8.78
CA GLY A 59 -16.94 3.81 -9.43
C GLY A 59 -15.75 3.60 -8.50
N LEU A 60 -14.61 3.22 -9.08
CA LEU A 60 -13.34 3.02 -8.41
C LEU A 60 -12.38 4.15 -8.84
N PHE A 61 -11.73 4.78 -7.86
CA PHE A 61 -10.77 5.86 -8.05
C PHE A 61 -9.43 5.45 -7.44
N ILE A 62 -8.43 5.27 -8.31
CA ILE A 62 -7.06 4.94 -7.94
C ILE A 62 -6.20 6.16 -8.30
N PRO A 63 -5.91 7.05 -7.32
CA PRO A 63 -5.12 8.24 -7.61
C PRO A 63 -3.62 7.91 -7.77
N GLU A 64 -2.86 8.85 -8.33
CA GLU A 64 -1.40 8.79 -8.30
C GLU A 64 -0.82 8.96 -6.89
N SER A 65 -1.51 9.75 -6.05
CA SER A 65 -1.16 9.98 -4.64
C SER A 65 -2.40 9.95 -3.75
N GLY A 66 -2.25 9.43 -2.52
CA GLY A 66 -3.32 9.24 -1.56
C GLY A 66 -4.05 7.89 -1.69
N PRO A 67 -5.16 7.71 -0.96
CA PRO A 67 -5.82 6.42 -0.88
C PRO A 67 -6.68 6.12 -2.11
N VAL A 68 -6.73 4.84 -2.46
CA VAL A 68 -7.76 4.25 -3.31
C VAL A 68 -9.12 4.43 -2.65
N ARG A 69 -10.11 4.83 -3.47
CA ARG A 69 -11.48 5.07 -3.02
C ARG A 69 -12.46 4.44 -3.99
N PHE A 70 -13.64 4.09 -3.51
CA PHE A 70 -14.77 3.81 -4.41
C PHE A 70 -16.07 4.35 -3.84
N TYR A 71 -17.04 4.59 -4.73
CA TYR A 71 -18.37 5.03 -4.34
C TYR A 71 -19.29 3.84 -4.12
N LEU A 72 -19.98 3.81 -2.97
CA LEU A 72 -20.93 2.77 -2.61
C LEU A 72 -22.33 3.37 -2.49
N SER A 73 -23.24 2.93 -3.35
CA SER A 73 -24.66 3.30 -3.30
C SER A 73 -25.42 2.30 -2.43
N SER A 74 -25.99 2.76 -1.32
CA SER A 74 -26.80 1.93 -0.42
C SER A 74 -28.07 2.68 -0.03
N LYS A 75 -29.23 2.10 -0.36
CA LYS A 75 -30.54 2.74 -0.18
C LYS A 75 -30.56 4.13 -0.85
N THR A 76 -30.81 5.19 -0.08
CA THR A 76 -30.83 6.59 -0.53
C THR A 76 -29.52 7.34 -0.29
N LYS A 77 -28.44 6.64 0.11
CA LYS A 77 -27.16 7.24 0.49
C LYS A 77 -26.03 6.79 -0.43
N ILE A 78 -25.08 7.69 -0.67
CA ILE A 78 -23.82 7.40 -1.35
C ILE A 78 -22.69 7.61 -0.34
N TYR A 79 -21.84 6.59 -0.19
CA TYR A 79 -20.67 6.63 0.64
C TYR A 79 -19.41 6.68 -0.23
N THR A 80 -18.43 7.48 0.18
CA THR A 80 -17.06 7.37 -0.32
C THR A 80 -16.29 6.41 0.59
N VAL A 81 -15.97 5.24 0.07
CA VAL A 81 -15.20 4.24 0.81
C VAL A 81 -13.71 4.50 0.60
N ILE A 82 -12.98 4.77 1.68
CA ILE A 82 -11.53 4.95 1.71
C ILE A 82 -10.90 3.60 2.04
N VAL A 83 -10.03 3.09 1.16
CA VAL A 83 -9.55 1.71 1.25
C VAL A 83 -8.11 1.65 1.75
N SER A 84 -7.14 1.82 0.86
CA SER A 84 -5.73 1.62 1.13
C SER A 84 -4.88 2.54 0.24
N PRO A 85 -3.56 2.63 0.45
CA PRO A 85 -2.68 3.21 -0.54
C PRO A 85 -2.75 2.40 -1.84
N ARG A 86 -2.41 3.05 -2.96
CA ARG A 86 -2.39 2.43 -4.28
C ARG A 86 -1.53 1.16 -4.33
N TRP A 87 -0.30 1.22 -3.83
CA TRP A 87 0.62 0.09 -3.87
C TRP A 87 0.06 -1.15 -3.15
N TYR A 88 -0.63 -0.96 -2.03
CA TYR A 88 -1.23 -2.06 -1.27
C TYR A 88 -2.45 -2.62 -1.98
N TRP A 89 -3.25 -1.76 -2.61
CA TRP A 89 -4.39 -2.18 -3.42
C TRP A 89 -3.96 -3.04 -4.62
N GLU A 90 -2.86 -2.66 -5.27
CA GLU A 90 -2.26 -3.41 -6.38
C GLU A 90 -1.72 -4.76 -5.90
N ASP A 91 -1.04 -4.81 -4.76
CA ASP A 91 -0.51 -6.05 -4.15
C ASP A 91 -1.63 -7.04 -3.77
N LEU A 92 -2.77 -6.55 -3.26
CA LEU A 92 -3.93 -7.38 -2.98
C LEU A 92 -4.56 -8.00 -4.24
N GLY A 93 -4.24 -7.50 -5.44
CA GLY A 93 -4.78 -7.99 -6.71
C GLY A 93 -6.30 -7.94 -6.79
N VAL A 94 -6.93 -7.00 -6.08
CA VAL A 94 -8.38 -6.90 -5.98
C VAL A 94 -8.96 -6.24 -7.22
N LYS A 95 -10.03 -6.82 -7.75
CA LYS A 95 -10.84 -6.26 -8.83
C LYS A 95 -12.23 -6.00 -8.27
N ILE A 96 -12.69 -4.76 -8.39
CA ILE A 96 -14.06 -4.36 -8.09
C ILE A 96 -14.61 -3.68 -9.33
N SER A 97 -15.79 -4.11 -9.78
CA SER A 97 -16.43 -3.61 -10.98
C SER A 97 -17.59 -2.66 -10.68
N TYR A 98 -17.91 -1.77 -11.61
CA TYR A 98 -19.13 -0.96 -11.52
C TYR A 98 -20.36 -1.87 -11.44
N GLY A 99 -21.30 -1.53 -10.55
CA GLY A 99 -22.54 -2.29 -10.35
C GLY A 99 -22.40 -3.52 -9.44
N GLU A 100 -21.17 -3.94 -9.14
CA GLU A 100 -20.90 -5.08 -8.26
C GLU A 100 -21.45 -4.82 -6.86
N GLU A 101 -22.06 -5.85 -6.29
CA GLU A 101 -22.62 -5.78 -4.95
C GLU A 101 -21.58 -6.18 -3.91
N VAL A 102 -21.36 -5.30 -2.94
CA VAL A 102 -20.37 -5.47 -1.90
C VAL A 102 -20.96 -5.14 -0.54
N SER A 103 -20.46 -5.81 0.50
CA SER A 103 -20.64 -5.36 1.88
C SER A 103 -19.34 -4.79 2.42
N VAL A 104 -19.42 -3.62 3.05
CA VAL A 104 -18.26 -2.94 3.63
C VAL A 104 -18.47 -2.81 5.13
N VAL A 105 -17.54 -3.37 5.90
CA VAL A 105 -17.40 -3.10 7.33
C VAL A 105 -16.33 -2.04 7.50
N GLY A 106 -16.65 -0.96 8.22
CA GLY A 106 -15.68 0.10 8.47
C GLY A 106 -16.22 1.24 9.31
N SER A 107 -15.31 2.14 9.71
CA SER A 107 -15.62 3.34 10.51
C SER A 107 -16.33 4.38 9.64
N LYS A 108 -17.53 4.78 10.07
CA LYS A 108 -18.37 5.75 9.36
C LYS A 108 -18.06 7.17 9.83
N SER A 109 -17.95 8.10 8.89
CA SER A 109 -17.67 9.51 9.20
C SER A 109 -18.40 10.45 8.24
N LEU A 110 -18.65 11.68 8.68
CA LEU A 110 -19.11 12.77 7.85
C LEU A 110 -17.92 13.67 7.54
N GLY A 111 -17.59 13.81 6.26
CA GLY A 111 -16.52 14.71 5.83
C GLY A 111 -16.91 16.18 6.04
N ARG A 112 -15.91 17.06 6.12
CA ARG A 112 -16.10 18.52 6.14
C ARG A 112 -16.82 19.03 4.87
N ASP A 113 -16.75 18.27 3.79
CA ASP A 113 -17.47 18.51 2.54
C ASP A 113 -18.95 18.05 2.58
N GLY A 114 -19.44 17.58 3.72
CA GLY A 114 -20.81 17.11 3.90
C GLY A 114 -21.11 15.73 3.30
N LYS A 115 -20.10 15.01 2.78
CA LYS A 115 -20.28 13.66 2.24
C LYS A 115 -20.08 12.58 3.29
N LEU A 116 -20.75 11.45 3.08
CA LEU A 116 -20.58 10.27 3.93
C LEU A 116 -19.34 9.48 3.50
N TYR A 117 -18.54 9.10 4.47
CA TYR A 117 -17.33 8.30 4.28
C TYR A 117 -17.38 7.01 5.08
N ILE A 118 -16.71 5.99 4.56
CA ILE A 118 -16.39 4.76 5.30
C ILE A 118 -14.90 4.52 5.17
N ILE A 119 -14.18 4.45 6.28
CA ILE A 119 -12.79 3.97 6.28
C ILE A 119 -12.87 2.44 6.40
N ALA A 120 -12.54 1.74 5.32
CA ALA A 120 -12.75 0.30 5.21
C ALA A 120 -11.86 -0.48 6.19
N GLN A 121 -12.48 -1.42 6.89
CA GLN A 121 -11.82 -2.47 7.64
C GLN A 121 -11.86 -3.79 6.86
N GLU A 122 -13.02 -4.10 6.28
CA GLU A 122 -13.24 -5.29 5.45
C GLU A 122 -14.19 -4.97 4.30
N ILE A 123 -13.94 -5.59 3.13
CA ILE A 123 -14.82 -5.55 1.97
C ILE A 123 -15.13 -6.98 1.55
N ARG A 124 -16.41 -7.34 1.50
CA ARG A 124 -16.90 -8.62 1.01
C ARG A 124 -17.57 -8.44 -0.34
N LEU A 125 -17.07 -9.14 -1.36
CA LEU A 125 -17.70 -9.23 -2.67
C LEU A 125 -18.83 -10.26 -2.57
N ILE A 126 -20.09 -9.84 -2.80
CA ILE A 126 -21.25 -10.70 -2.55
C ILE A 126 -21.33 -11.84 -3.56
N GLU A 127 -21.04 -11.57 -4.83
CA GLU A 127 -21.15 -12.56 -5.91
C GLU A 127 -20.09 -13.67 -5.79
N SER A 128 -18.83 -13.30 -5.55
CA SER A 128 -17.73 -14.28 -5.43
C SER A 128 -17.56 -14.83 -4.01
N GLY A 129 -18.19 -14.22 -3.00
CA GLY A 129 -17.98 -14.53 -1.59
C GLY A 129 -16.59 -14.14 -1.06
N LYS A 130 -15.73 -13.52 -1.88
CA LYS A 130 -14.37 -13.12 -1.49
C LYS A 130 -14.41 -12.01 -0.46
N THR A 131 -13.73 -12.22 0.66
CA THR A 131 -13.48 -11.20 1.69
C THR A 131 -12.08 -10.63 1.56
N ILE A 132 -11.97 -9.31 1.66
CA ILE A 132 -10.72 -8.55 1.61
C ILE A 132 -10.60 -7.78 2.92
N VAL A 133 -9.61 -8.14 3.73
CA VAL A 133 -9.32 -7.47 5.00
C VAL A 133 -8.30 -6.37 4.76
N ILE A 134 -8.63 -5.16 5.18
CA ILE A 134 -7.86 -3.92 4.97
C ILE A 134 -7.22 -3.46 6.30
N ARG A 135 -7.93 -3.67 7.41
CA ARG A 135 -7.49 -3.34 8.77
C ARG A 135 -7.72 -4.53 9.69
N ASN A 136 -6.91 -4.64 10.74
CA ASN A 136 -7.15 -5.63 11.79
C ASN A 136 -8.34 -5.24 12.68
N ASN A 137 -8.68 -6.08 13.66
CA ASN A 137 -9.80 -5.86 14.59
C ASN A 137 -9.68 -4.55 15.39
N ASN A 138 -8.46 -4.06 15.59
CA ASN A 138 -8.21 -2.82 16.31
C ASN A 138 -8.32 -1.58 15.41
N GLY A 139 -8.61 -1.75 14.11
CA GLY A 139 -8.65 -0.66 13.14
C GLY A 139 -7.28 -0.25 12.60
N SER A 140 -6.21 -0.93 13.00
CA SER A 140 -4.87 -0.66 12.45
C SER A 140 -4.77 -1.17 11.02
N PRO A 141 -4.26 -0.36 10.08
CA PRO A 141 -4.11 -0.77 8.69
C PRO A 141 -3.05 -1.86 8.54
N LEU A 142 -3.35 -2.88 7.71
CA LEU A 142 -2.47 -4.03 7.52
C LEU A 142 -1.18 -3.69 6.77
N TRP A 143 -1.14 -2.57 6.05
CA TRP A 143 0.07 -2.08 5.40
C TRP A 143 1.04 -1.36 6.34
N LYS A 144 0.63 -1.04 7.58
CA LYS A 144 1.50 -0.35 8.53
C LYS A 144 2.68 -1.25 8.87
N GLY A 145 3.90 -0.79 8.60
CA GLY A 145 5.14 -1.56 8.78
C GLY A 145 5.54 -2.43 7.58
N ALA A 146 4.68 -2.61 6.57
CA ALA A 146 5.02 -3.30 5.33
C ALA A 146 5.71 -2.39 4.30
N GLY A 147 5.48 -1.07 4.38
CA GLY A 147 6.04 -0.06 3.46
C GLY A 147 7.47 0.40 3.77
N GLN A 148 8.07 -0.02 4.89
CA GLN A 148 9.49 0.23 5.14
C GLN A 148 10.29 -0.83 4.37
N GLY A 149 10.65 -0.47 3.14
CA GLY A 149 11.66 -1.16 2.37
C GLY A 149 12.86 -1.47 3.26
N SER A 150 13.04 -2.75 3.52
CA SER A 150 14.27 -3.34 4.01
C SER A 150 15.34 -3.13 2.94
N VAL A 151 15.96 -1.95 2.95
CA VAL A 151 17.24 -1.67 2.27
C VAL A 151 18.15 -0.95 3.28
N GLY A 152 18.34 -1.58 4.43
CA GLY A 152 19.58 -1.48 5.16
C GLY A 152 20.46 -2.63 4.71
N THR A 153 21.41 -2.35 3.82
CA THR A 153 22.56 -3.24 3.67
C THR A 153 23.32 -3.18 4.99
N GLN A 154 23.06 -4.12 5.89
CA GLN A 154 24.03 -4.50 6.89
C GLN A 154 24.11 -6.02 6.92
N LYS A 155 24.75 -6.55 5.86
CA LYS A 155 25.57 -7.76 5.99
C LYS A 155 26.47 -7.55 7.21
N GLY A 156 26.34 -8.42 8.20
CA GLY A 156 27.23 -8.38 9.37
C GLY A 156 26.83 -9.39 10.42
N PHE A 157 26.83 -10.68 10.08
CA PHE A 157 26.99 -11.74 11.06
C PHE A 157 28.32 -11.52 11.79
N GLY A 158 28.25 -11.03 13.03
CA GLY A 158 29.38 -10.99 13.95
C GLY A 158 29.42 -12.26 14.79
N SER A 159 29.92 -13.34 14.21
CA SER A 159 30.24 -14.58 14.91
C SER A 159 31.35 -14.37 15.93
N THR A 160 31.19 -15.04 17.08
CA THR A 160 32.18 -15.34 18.11
C THR A 160 33.49 -15.91 17.55
N LEU A 161 34.60 -15.17 17.66
CA LEU A 161 36.00 -15.66 17.65
C LEU A 161 36.83 -14.64 18.45
N ARG A 162 37.19 -14.89 19.72
CA ARG A 162 38.37 -15.65 20.21
C ARG A 162 39.71 -15.13 19.67
N GLY A 163 40.49 -14.53 20.58
CA GLY A 163 41.93 -14.24 20.47
C GLY A 163 42.20 -12.75 20.67
N GLY A 164 43.03 -12.26 21.58
CA GLY A 164 43.99 -12.86 22.50
C GLY A 164 44.98 -11.76 22.88
N GLY A 165 45.31 -11.63 24.18
CA GLY A 165 46.52 -10.97 24.67
C GLY A 165 46.49 -9.44 24.82
N GLY A 166 46.81 -8.96 26.02
CA GLY A 166 47.15 -7.55 26.25
C GLY A 166 47.13 -7.14 27.73
N MET A 167 48.27 -7.27 28.40
CA MET A 167 48.56 -6.92 29.80
C MET A 167 48.32 -5.45 30.19
N GLY A 168 48.06 -5.26 31.49
CA GLY A 168 48.37 -4.06 32.28
C GLY A 168 47.14 -3.57 33.05
N GLY A 169 47.07 -3.50 34.38
CA GLY A 169 48.10 -3.53 35.42
C GLY A 169 47.69 -2.49 36.48
N ALA A 170 47.59 -2.95 37.74
CA ALA A 170 47.72 -2.19 38.99
C ALA A 170 46.81 -0.95 39.28
N GLY A 171 45.83 -1.17 40.16
CA GLY A 171 45.89 -0.72 41.57
C GLY A 171 45.98 0.77 41.92
N HIS A 172 44.97 1.25 42.67
CA HIS A 172 44.96 2.24 43.78
C HIS A 172 43.56 2.87 43.77
N GLY A 173 42.86 3.13 44.86
CA GLY A 173 43.18 3.23 46.27
C GLY A 173 42.00 3.99 46.90
N ARG A 174 41.68 3.64 48.14
CA ARG A 174 40.60 4.22 48.95
C ARG A 174 40.66 5.76 49.01
N ARG A 175 39.50 6.40 49.09
CA ARG A 175 39.12 7.29 50.20
C ARG A 175 37.60 7.39 50.29
#